data_AF-A0A6P0SS85-F1
#
_entry.id   AF-A0A6P0SS85-F1
#
_cell.length_a   1.000
_cell.length_b   1.000
_cell.length_c   1.000
_cell.angle_alpha   90.00
_cell.angle_beta   90.00
_cell.angle_gamma   90.00
#
_symmetry.space_group_name_H-M   'P 1'
#
loop_
_entity.id
_entity.type
_entity.pdbx_description
1 polymer ?
#
loop_
_entity_poly.entity_id
_entity_poly.type
_entity_poly.pdbx_seq_one_letter_code
_entity_poly.pdbx_strand_id
1 'polypeptide(L)' 'LGWQYKGLISSPITGPAGNIEYLLWLAMDSVLPYPDLAAIRDITSNRE' A
#
# COMPACT_ATOMS: atom_id res chain seq x y z
N LEU A 1 -13.68 -11.56 7.28
CA LEU A 1 -13.93 -10.35 6.46
C LEU A 1 -13.61 -10.55 4.97
N GLY A 2 -12.83 -11.56 4.56
CA GLY A 2 -12.67 -11.95 3.14
C GLY A 2 -11.87 -10.97 2.25
N TRP A 3 -11.38 -9.88 2.81
CA TRP A 3 -10.56 -8.90 2.09
C TRP A 3 -9.21 -9.47 1.65
N GLN A 4 -8.89 -9.23 0.39
CA GLN A 4 -7.65 -9.62 -0.28
C GLN A 4 -6.93 -8.39 -0.81
N TYR A 5 -5.60 -8.46 -0.86
CA TYR A 5 -4.74 -7.39 -1.35
C TYR A 5 -5.02 -7.06 -2.82
N LYS A 6 -5.17 -5.77 -3.16
CA LYS A 6 -5.38 -5.31 -4.54
C LYS A 6 -4.40 -4.21 -4.98
N GLY A 7 -3.69 -3.58 -4.04
CA GLY A 7 -2.68 -2.58 -4.36
C GLY A 7 -2.22 -1.79 -3.15
N LEU A 8 -1.05 -1.15 -3.26
CA LEU A 8 -0.48 -0.25 -2.27
C LEU A 8 0.23 0.89 -3.00
N ILE A 9 -0.09 2.14 -2.65
CA ILE A 9 0.58 3.33 -3.17
C ILE A 9 0.86 4.32 -2.03
N SER A 10 1.84 5.20 -2.21
CA SER A 10 2.04 6.34 -1.31
C SER A 10 0.86 7.31 -1.41
N SER A 11 0.45 7.86 -0.27
CA SER A 11 -0.47 9.00 -0.26
C SER A 11 0.21 10.21 -0.93
N PRO A 12 -0.52 10.99 -1.74
CA PRO A 12 0.01 12.23 -2.33
C PRO A 12 0.18 13.35 -1.30
N ILE A 13 -0.36 13.18 -0.08
CA ILE A 13 -0.24 14.13 1.02
C ILE A 13 0.32 13.45 2.26
N THR A 14 1.01 14.22 3.08
CA THR A 14 1.41 13.80 4.41
C THR A 14 0.26 13.96 5.39
N GLY A 15 0.21 13.09 6.41
CA GLY A 15 -0.74 13.23 7.50
C GLY A 15 -0.50 14.49 8.34
N PRO A 16 -1.42 14.85 9.25
CA PRO A 16 -1.41 16.14 9.95
C PRO A 16 -0.13 16.50 10.71
N ALA A 17 0.62 15.50 11.18
CA ALA A 17 1.89 15.67 11.91
C ALA A 17 3.13 15.45 11.02
N GLY A 18 2.99 15.49 9.70
CA GLY A 18 4.05 15.09 8.76
C GLY A 18 4.19 13.57 8.64
N ASN A 19 3.16 12.81 9.00
CA ASN A 19 3.19 11.35 8.90
C ASN A 19 3.24 10.91 7.44
N ILE A 20 4.04 9.87 7.22
CA ILE A 20 4.11 9.13 5.97
C ILE A 20 2.86 8.24 5.89
N GLU A 21 2.01 8.47 4.89
CA GLU A 21 0.77 7.71 4.69
C GLU A 21 0.80 6.91 3.38
N TYR A 22 0.07 5.78 3.38
CA TYR A 22 -0.10 4.91 2.23
C TYR A 22 -1.57 4.54 2.07
N LEU A 23 -1.99 4.33 0.82
CA LEU A 23 -3.32 3.87 0.47
C LEU A 23 -3.26 2.37 0.13
N LEU A 24 -3.90 1.55 0.97
CA LEU A 24 -4.05 0.11 0.77
C LEU A 24 -5.41 -0.18 0.13
N TRP A 25 -5.40 -0.79 -1.04
CA TRP A 25 -6.62 -1.25 -1.70
C TRP A 25 -6.89 -2.72 -1.36
N LEU A 26 -8.09 -2.98 -0.87
CA LEU A 26 -8.61 -4.31 -0.61
C LEU A 26 -9.86 -4.60 -1.48
N ALA A 27 -10.02 -5.85 -1.90
CA ALA A 27 -11.24 -6.35 -2.54
C ALA A 27 -11.51 -7.80 -2.13
N MET A 28 -12.73 -8.28 -2.33
CA MET A 28 -13.11 -9.67 -1.99
C MET A 28 -12.73 -10.68 -3.09
N ASP A 29 -12.40 -10.19 -4.28
CA ASP A 29 -12.20 -10.94 -5.51
C ASP A 29 -10.78 -10.74 -6.10
N SER A 30 -9.79 -10.48 -5.24
CA SER A 30 -8.43 -10.24 -5.71
C SER A 30 -7.63 -11.53 -5.86
N VAL A 31 -6.98 -11.66 -7.00
CA VAL A 31 -6.01 -12.72 -7.29
C VAL A 31 -4.56 -12.26 -7.09
N LEU A 32 -4.35 -10.99 -6.73
CA LEU A 32 -3.01 -10.47 -6.52
C LEU A 32 -2.42 -11.05 -5.23
N PRO A 33 -1.18 -11.56 -5.28
CA PRO A 33 -0.50 -12.04 -4.09
C PRO A 33 -0.21 -10.87 -3.14
N TYR A 34 -0.18 -11.17 -1.84
CA TYR A 34 0.30 -10.21 -0.85
C TYR A 34 1.78 -9.90 -1.14
N PRO A 35 2.19 -8.62 -1.13
CA PRO A 35 3.58 -8.27 -1.29
C PRO A 35 4.38 -8.77 -0.08
N ASP A 36 5.56 -9.30 -0.33
CA ASP A 36 6.51 -9.60 0.74
C ASP A 36 7.22 -8.32 1.22
N LEU A 37 8.10 -8.46 2.22
CA LEU A 37 8.80 -7.32 2.79
C LEU A 37 9.72 -6.60 1.78
N ALA A 38 10.30 -7.33 0.82
CA ALA A 38 11.16 -6.73 -0.19
C ALA A 38 10.32 -5.88 -1.16
N ALA A 39 9.18 -6.41 -1.63
CA ALA A 39 8.25 -5.69 -2.47
C ALA A 39 7.67 -4.45 -1.78
N ILE A 40 7.32 -4.55 -0.49
CA ILE A 40 6.86 -3.39 0.30
C ILE A 40 7.96 -2.33 0.38
N ARG A 41 9.20 -2.72 0.65
CA ARG A 41 10.31 -1.76 0.69
C ARG A 41 10.45 -1.02 -0.64
N ASP A 42 10.39 -1.73 -1.76
CA ASP A 42 10.53 -1.12 -3.08
C ASP A 42 9.37 -0.13 -3.37
N ILE A 43 8.12 -0.52 -3.06
CA ILE A 43 6.94 0.37 -3.16
C ILE A 43 7.09 1.63 -2.31
N THR A 44 7.67 1.49 -1.12
CA THR A 44 7.80 2.60 -0.16
C THR A 44 9.03 3.48 -0.40
N SER A 45 9.99 3.05 -1.24
CA SER A 45 11.27 3.74 -1.46
C SER A 45 11.22 4.76 -2.60
N ASN A 46 10.36 4.57 -3.61
CA ASN A 46 10.20 5.50 -4.73
C ASN A 46 9.16 6.59 -4.42
N ARG A 47 9.53 7.52 -3.53
CA ARG A 47 8.81 8.79 -3.43
C ARG A 47 9.38 9.77 -4.45
N GLU A 48 8.54 10.20 -5.39
CA GLU A 48 8.79 11.42 -6.15
C GLU A 48 8.72 12.65 -5.23
#